data_AF-A0A6H9USL8-F1
#
_entry.id   AF-A0A6H9USL8-F1
#
_cell.length_a   1.000
_cell.length_b   1.000
_cell.length_c   1.000
_cell.angle_alpha   90.00
_cell.angle_beta   90.00
_cell.angle_gamma   90.00
#
_symmetry.space_group_name_H-M   'P 1'
#
loop_
_entity.id
_entity.type
_entity.pdbx_description
1 polymer ?
#
loop_
_entity_poly.entity_id
_entity_poly.type
_entity_poly.pdbx_seq_one_letter_code
_entity_poly.pdbx_strand_id
1 'polypeptide(L)'
;MAIVAVFEMPGMTQAQYEQSADKVAGRPGGVKSPSDWPVAGLISHTAAPTDNGWIVVDVWESAEAFQQFGETIVPILRELGVPDPQPKVYPVFTMVTS
;
A
#
# COMPACT_ATOMS: atom_id res chain seq x y z
N MET A 1 11.17 11.18 -9.00
CA MET A 1 10.30 12.27 -8.48
C MET A 1 9.25 11.61 -7.63
N ALA A 2 8.96 12.17 -6.45
CA ALA A 2 8.03 11.55 -5.53
C ALA A 2 6.60 11.50 -6.10
N ILE A 3 5.85 10.46 -5.71
CA ILE A 3 4.47 10.23 -6.12
C ILE A 3 3.56 9.96 -4.93
N VAL A 4 2.27 10.24 -5.09
CA VAL A 4 1.20 9.73 -4.23
C VAL A 4 0.49 8.61 -4.98
N ALA A 5 0.35 7.45 -4.35
CA ALA A 5 -0.46 6.34 -4.84
C ALA A 5 -1.69 6.18 -3.94
N VAL A 6 -2.88 6.24 -4.52
CA VAL A 6 -4.16 6.07 -3.82
C VAL A 6 -4.82 4.79 -4.31
N PHE A 7 -4.98 3.84 -3.39
CA PHE A 7 -5.69 2.59 -3.62
C PHE A 7 -7.07 2.66 -2.99
N GLU A 8 -8.09 2.42 -3.80
CA GLU A 8 -9.46 2.21 -3.32
C GLU A 8 -9.78 0.73 -3.57
N MET A 9 -10.10 0.00 -2.51
CA MET A 9 -10.34 -1.45 -2.54
C MET A 9 -11.75 -1.77 -2.05
N PRO A 10 -12.77 -1.65 -2.91
CA PRO A 10 -14.14 -1.99 -2.56
C PRO A 10 -14.27 -3.47 -2.16
N GLY A 11 -15.06 -3.73 -1.12
CA GLY A 11 -15.30 -5.08 -0.58
C GLY A 11 -14.15 -5.66 0.25
N MET A 12 -13.00 -4.98 0.35
CA MET A 12 -11.91 -5.44 1.19
C MET A 12 -12.30 -5.38 2.66
N THR A 13 -12.15 -6.50 3.34
CA THR A 13 -12.44 -6.65 4.77
C THR A 13 -11.22 -6.30 5.62
N GLN A 14 -11.45 -6.01 6.90
CA GLN A 14 -10.36 -5.81 7.87
C GLN A 14 -9.43 -7.02 7.93
N ALA A 15 -9.98 -8.24 7.94
CA ALA A 15 -9.19 -9.46 8.00
C ALA A 15 -8.29 -9.64 6.75
N GLN A 16 -8.76 -9.26 5.56
CA GLN A 16 -7.93 -9.26 4.35
C GLN A 16 -6.83 -8.20 4.43
N TYR A 17 -7.14 -7.01 4.94
CA TYR A 17 -6.13 -5.96 5.13
C TYR A 17 -5.03 -6.40 6.09
N GLU A 18 -5.40 -6.93 7.26
CA GLU A 18 -4.45 -7.44 8.26
C GLU A 18 -3.57 -8.56 7.68
N GLN A 19 -4.17 -9.52 6.97
CA GLN A 19 -3.41 -10.60 6.31
C GLN A 19 -2.48 -10.08 5.21
N SER A 20 -2.90 -9.06 4.46
CA SER A 20 -2.03 -8.45 3.43
C SER A 20 -0.84 -7.74 4.08
N ALA A 21 -1.06 -7.02 5.18
CA ALA A 21 -0.01 -6.32 5.91
C ALA A 21 0.97 -7.30 6.58
N ASP A 22 0.49 -8.41 7.12
CA ASP A 22 1.34 -9.49 7.67
C ASP A 22 2.24 -10.10 6.59
N LYS A 23 1.68 -10.35 5.39
CA LYS A 23 2.43 -10.88 4.25
C LYS A 23 3.48 -9.89 3.75
N VAL A 24 3.15 -8.60 3.67
CA VAL A 24 4.10 -7.53 3.32
C VAL A 24 5.25 -7.47 4.34
N ALA A 25 4.93 -7.50 5.63
CA ALA A 25 5.93 -7.44 6.70
C ALA A 25 6.72 -8.75 6.91
N GLY A 26 6.30 -9.84 6.26
CA GLY A 26 6.89 -11.18 6.41
C GLY A 26 6.70 -11.80 7.81
N ARG A 27 5.83 -11.23 8.66
CA ARG A 27 5.58 -11.67 10.04
C ARG A 27 4.20 -11.19 10.52
N PRO A 28 3.61 -11.83 11.54
CA PRO A 28 2.35 -11.36 12.14
C PRO A 28 2.46 -9.97 12.79
N GLY A 29 1.35 -9.24 12.81
CA GLY A 29 1.20 -7.95 13.49
C GLY A 29 1.34 -6.73 12.58
N GLY A 30 1.31 -6.92 11.27
CA GLY A 30 1.23 -5.89 10.24
C GLY A 30 2.48 -5.04 10.09
N VAL A 31 2.36 -4.01 9.25
CA VAL A 31 3.40 -3.01 9.00
C VAL A 31 3.34 -1.90 10.05
N LYS A 32 4.51 -1.50 10.58
CA LYS A 32 4.64 -0.49 11.67
C LYS A 32 5.71 0.56 11.38
N SER A 33 6.65 0.27 10.48
CA SER A 33 7.68 1.21 10.05
C SER A 33 8.05 0.97 8.58
N PRO A 34 8.72 1.93 7.91
CA PRO A 34 9.19 1.74 6.53
C PRO A 34 10.11 0.53 6.34
N SER A 35 10.82 0.09 7.39
CA SER A 35 11.68 -1.11 7.34
C SER A 35 10.89 -2.43 7.22
N ASP A 36 9.57 -2.39 7.41
CA ASP A 36 8.71 -3.56 7.18
C ASP A 36 8.31 -3.71 5.71
N TRP A 37 8.62 -2.74 4.84
CA TRP A 37 8.37 -2.88 3.41
C TRP A 37 9.44 -3.75 2.74
N PRO A 38 9.05 -4.59 1.77
CA PRO A 38 9.98 -5.45 1.04
C PRO A 38 10.87 -4.69 0.05
N VAL A 39 10.63 -3.39 -0.15
CA VAL A 39 11.37 -2.52 -1.05
C VAL A 39 11.68 -1.17 -0.37
N ALA A 40 12.73 -0.51 -0.82
CA ALA A 40 13.08 0.84 -0.36
C ALA A 40 12.22 1.92 -1.05
N GLY A 41 12.23 3.13 -0.48
CA GLY A 41 11.64 4.32 -1.11
C GLY A 41 10.19 4.62 -0.71
N LEU A 42 9.59 3.87 0.21
CA LEU A 42 8.35 4.30 0.86
C LEU A 42 8.66 5.45 1.83
N ILE A 43 7.93 6.55 1.69
CA ILE A 43 8.02 7.72 2.57
C ILE A 43 6.94 7.66 3.65
N SER A 44 5.71 7.32 3.26
CA SER A 44 4.57 7.22 4.18
C SER A 44 3.56 6.21 3.66
N HIS A 45 2.92 5.51 4.58
CA HIS A 45 1.79 4.64 4.34
C HIS A 45 0.68 5.00 5.31
N THR A 46 -0.55 5.10 4.81
CA THR A 46 -1.74 5.27 5.65
C THR A 46 -2.88 4.48 5.05
N ALA A 47 -3.63 3.78 5.91
CA ALA A 47 -4.78 3.02 5.50
C ALA A 47 -5.96 3.29 6.42
N ALA A 48 -7.17 3.18 5.89
CA ALA A 48 -8.39 3.30 6.67
C ALA A 48 -9.52 2.43 6.09
N PRO A 49 -10.42 1.90 6.95
CA PRO A 49 -11.70 1.41 6.48
C PRO A 49 -12.51 2.55 5.87
N THR A 50 -13.32 2.21 4.89
CA THR A 50 -14.33 3.08 4.28
C THR A 50 -15.69 2.40 4.36
N ASP A 51 -16.76 3.12 4.04
CA ASP A 51 -18.12 2.54 4.02
C ASP A 51 -18.24 1.32 3.11
N ASN A 52 -17.40 1.23 2.06
CA ASN A 52 -17.48 0.20 1.03
C ASN A 52 -16.22 -0.68 0.93
N GLY A 53 -15.29 -0.64 1.88
CA GLY A 53 -14.05 -1.43 1.82
C GLY A 53 -12.88 -0.74 2.50
N TRP A 54 -11.74 -0.62 1.81
CA TRP A 54 -10.53 0.01 2.34
C TRP A 54 -9.96 1.09 1.41
N ILE A 55 -9.32 2.09 1.99
CA ILE A 55 -8.47 3.04 1.28
C ILE A 55 -7.04 2.93 1.81
N VAL A 56 -6.07 2.97 0.90
CA VAL A 56 -4.64 3.08 1.22
C VAL A 56 -4.07 4.26 0.44
N VAL A 57 -3.27 5.08 1.12
CA VAL A 57 -2.56 6.20 0.54
C VAL A 57 -1.09 6.06 0.89
N ASP A 58 -0.26 5.91 -0.14
CA ASP A 58 1.18 5.81 0.00
C ASP A 58 1.86 7.00 -0.66
N VAL A 59 2.97 7.43 -0.09
CA VAL A 59 3.90 8.36 -0.73
C VAL A 59 5.22 7.64 -0.96
N TRP A 60 5.70 7.68 -2.20
CA TRP A 60 6.93 7.02 -2.64
C TRP A 60 7.93 8.03 -3.18
N GLU A 61 9.22 7.77 -2.98
CA GLU A 61 10.32 8.58 -3.53
C GLU A 61 10.31 8.61 -5.06
N SER A 62 9.80 7.55 -5.69
CA SER A 62 9.73 7.43 -7.15
C SER A 62 8.65 6.45 -7.63
N ALA A 63 8.26 6.59 -8.90
CA ALA A 63 7.34 5.66 -9.55
C ALA A 63 7.96 4.26 -9.71
N GLU A 64 9.28 4.17 -9.85
CA GLU A 64 10.02 2.92 -9.97
C GLU A 64 9.98 2.13 -8.65
N ALA A 65 10.20 2.79 -7.51
CA ALA A 65 10.07 2.16 -6.19
C ALA A 65 8.65 1.61 -5.96
N PHE A 66 7.64 2.38 -6.36
CA PHE A 66 6.25 1.96 -6.32
C PHE A 66 5.97 0.74 -7.22
N GLN A 67 6.51 0.72 -8.43
CA GLN A 67 6.36 -0.41 -9.35
C GLN A 67 6.98 -1.69 -8.79
N GLN A 68 8.17 -1.59 -8.18
CA GLN A 68 8.81 -2.73 -7.50
C GLN A 68 7.97 -3.26 -6.35
N PHE A 69 7.34 -2.38 -5.56
CA PHE A 69 6.39 -2.82 -4.53
C PHE A 69 5.18 -3.54 -5.14
N GLY A 70 4.69 -3.05 -6.29
CA GLY A 70 3.64 -3.67 -7.10
C GLY A 70 3.87 -5.15 -7.38
N GLU A 71 5.12 -5.54 -7.67
CA GLU A 71 5.51 -6.94 -7.91
C GLU A 71 5.29 -7.84 -6.68
N THR A 72 5.27 -7.27 -5.47
CA THR A 72 5.01 -7.98 -4.21
C THR A 72 3.54 -7.92 -3.79
N ILE A 73 2.93 -6.72 -3.80
CA ILE A 73 1.58 -6.53 -3.24
C ILE A 73 0.49 -7.11 -4.15
N VAL A 74 0.64 -7.05 -5.47
CA VAL A 74 -0.40 -7.55 -6.41
C VAL A 74 -0.63 -9.05 -6.25
N PRO A 75 0.39 -9.92 -6.20
CA PRO A 75 0.20 -11.34 -5.91
C PRO A 75 -0.48 -11.60 -4.56
N ILE A 76 -0.11 -10.86 -3.51
CA ILE A 76 -0.70 -10.98 -2.17
C ILE A 76 -2.19 -10.68 -2.20
N LEU A 77 -2.59 -9.56 -2.80
CA LEU A 77 -4.00 -9.15 -2.89
C LEU A 77 -4.82 -10.16 -3.69
N ARG A 78 -4.26 -10.69 -4.79
CA ARG A 78 -4.90 -11.73 -5.59
C ARG A 78 -5.11 -13.02 -4.81
N GLU A 79 -4.13 -13.46 -4.03
CA GLU A 79 -4.25 -14.65 -3.16
C GLU A 79 -5.39 -14.49 -2.13
N LEU A 80 -5.56 -13.27 -1.61
CA LEU A 80 -6.60 -12.93 -0.63
C LEU A 80 -7.98 -12.67 -1.26
N GLY A 81 -8.12 -12.85 -2.58
CA GLY A 81 -9.38 -12.63 -3.30
C GLY A 81 -9.77 -11.15 -3.39
N VAL A 82 -8.83 -10.23 -3.18
CA VAL A 82 -9.06 -8.79 -3.38
C VAL A 82 -8.96 -8.48 -4.87
N PRO A 83 -9.97 -7.82 -5.48
CA PRO A 83 -9.92 -7.43 -6.89
C PRO A 83 -8.68 -6.59 -7.18
N ASP A 84 -8.08 -6.77 -8.35
CA ASP A 84 -6.85 -6.07 -8.77
C ASP A 84 -7.03 -4.54 -8.67
N PRO A 85 -6.46 -3.88 -7.64
CA PRO A 85 -6.70 -2.47 -7.46
C PRO A 85 -5.94 -1.70 -8.52
N GLN A 86 -6.62 -0.75 -9.16
CA GLN A 86 -5.98 0.19 -10.08
C GLN A 86 -5.69 1.48 -9.32
N PRO A 87 -4.47 1.65 -8.76
CA PRO A 87 -4.15 2.82 -7.96
C PRO A 87 -4.14 4.08 -8.83
N LYS A 88 -4.67 5.16 -8.28
CA LYS A 88 -4.49 6.50 -8.87
C LYS A 88 -3.13 7.02 -8.43
N VAL A 89 -2.30 7.40 -9.41
CA VAL A 89 -0.94 7.87 -9.16
C VAL A 89 -0.80 9.32 -9.59
N TYR A 90 -0.24 10.15 -8.71
CA TYR A 90 -0.05 11.58 -8.95
C TYR A 90 1.39 12.00 -8.59
N PRO A 91 2.01 12.92 -9.35
CA PRO A 91 3.26 13.52 -8.93
C PRO A 91 3.05 14.37 -7.67
N VAL A 92 3.93 14.24 -6.69
CA VAL A 92 3.91 15.08 -5.48
C VAL A 92 4.30 16.51 -5.85
N PHE A 93 3.46 17.47 -5.48
CA PHE A 93 3.77 18.90 -5.63
C PHE A 93 4.37 19.52 -4.36
N THR A 94 3.86 19.16 -3.18
CA THR A 94 4.39 19.59 -1.89
C THR A 94 4.16 18.49 -0.86
N MET A 95 5.17 18.24 -0.02
CA MET A 95 5.14 17.21 1.01
C MET A 95 5.85 17.71 2.26
N VAL A 96 5.25 17.46 3.42
CA VAL A 96 5.82 17.74 4.74
C VAL A 96 5.82 16.44 5.52
N THR A 97 6.99 16.05 6.01
CA THR A 97 7.18 14.84 6.84
C THR A 97 7.90 15.23 8.13
N SER A 98 7.70 14.46 9.20
CA SER A 98 8.33 14.67 10.51
C SER A 98 9.77 14.14 10.57
#